data_AF-A0A6G3S7U8-F1
#
_entry.id   AF-A0A6G3S7U8-F1
#
_cell.length_a   1.000
_cell.length_b   1.000
_cell.length_c   1.000
_cell.angle_alpha   90.00
_cell.angle_beta   90.00
_cell.angle_gamma   90.00
#
_symmetry.space_group_name_H-M   'P 1'
#
loop_
_entity.id
_entity.type
_entity.pdbx_description
1 polymer ?
#
loop_
_entity_poly.entity_id
_entity_poly.type
_entity_poly.pdbx_seq_one_letter_code
_entity_poly.pdbx_strand_id
1 'polypeptide(L)'
;MGDLAQWLGEQLDEDARRASSWHALECDIHAYLQGDLDSVKATMAMFHDAPGAVCDCGTPARALREIDAKRQVLAAYARTVQEMEDGTNRRVPLSAGSGDLFMTEVEHASAVHRRDALREVLHLLALPYADRPGYLTSWRP
;
A
#
# COMPACT_ATOMS: atom_id res chain seq x y z
N MET A 1 13.00 -7.08 6.30
CA MET A 1 11.65 -6.48 6.38
C MET A 1 11.57 -5.14 5.67
N GLY A 2 12.57 -4.26 5.79
CA GLY A 2 12.66 -3.05 4.97
C GLY A 2 12.52 -3.34 3.47
N ASP A 3 13.17 -4.39 2.98
CA ASP A 3 13.08 -4.82 1.58
C ASP A 3 11.66 -5.16 1.13
N LEU A 4 10.88 -5.88 1.96
CA LEU A 4 9.47 -6.19 1.65
C LEU A 4 8.62 -4.92 1.64
N ALA A 5 8.79 -4.04 2.63
CA ALA A 5 8.03 -2.79 2.71
C ALA A 5 8.32 -1.89 1.50
N GLN A 6 9.59 -1.76 1.10
CA GLN A 6 10.00 -1.02 -0.08
C GLN A 6 9.41 -1.64 -1.35
N TRP A 7 9.63 -2.94 -1.56
CA TRP A 7 9.15 -3.65 -2.74
C TRP A 7 7.62 -3.59 -2.89
N LEU A 8 6.88 -3.78 -1.79
CA LEU A 8 5.42 -3.65 -1.78
C LEU A 8 4.97 -2.22 -2.11
N GLY A 9 5.71 -1.21 -1.65
CA GLY A 9 5.49 0.18 -2.01
C GLY A 9 5.59 0.40 -3.52
N GLU A 10 6.62 -0.14 -4.15
CA GLU A 10 6.81 -0.08 -5.62
C GLU A 10 5.65 -0.77 -6.37
N GLN A 11 5.16 -1.90 -5.88
CA GLN A 11 4.00 -2.57 -6.49
C GLN A 11 2.71 -1.75 -6.39
N LEU A 12 2.49 -1.11 -5.23
CA LEU A 12 1.34 -0.22 -5.03
C LEU A 12 1.41 1.01 -5.93
N ASP A 13 2.61 1.56 -6.16
CA ASP A 13 2.83 2.68 -7.08
C ASP A 13 2.56 2.30 -8.53
N GLU A 14 3.01 1.11 -8.93
CA GLU A 14 2.70 0.54 -10.24
C GLU A 14 1.20 0.35 -10.45
N ASP A 15 0.51 -0.26 -9.47
CA ASP A 15 -0.92 -0.51 -9.55
C ASP A 15 -1.72 0.79 -9.56
N ALA A 16 -1.30 1.81 -8.79
CA ALA A 16 -1.92 3.13 -8.82
C ALA A 16 -1.79 3.79 -10.19
N ARG A 17 -0.60 3.67 -10.82
CA ARG A 17 -0.36 4.21 -12.16
C ARG A 17 -1.23 3.54 -13.20
N ARG A 18 -1.34 2.20 -13.14
CA ARG A 18 -2.23 1.43 -14.02
C ARG A 18 -3.69 1.81 -13.81
N ALA A 19 -4.16 1.84 -12.57
CA ALA A 19 -5.54 2.22 -12.26
C ALA A 19 -5.89 3.61 -12.79
N SER A 20 -4.94 4.56 -12.67
CA SER A 20 -5.09 5.91 -13.21
C SER A 20 -5.09 5.96 -14.74
N SER A 21 -4.20 5.22 -15.40
CA SER A 21 -4.11 5.20 -16.87
C SER A 21 -5.32 4.55 -17.52
N TRP A 22 -5.84 3.47 -16.93
CA TRP A 22 -7.06 2.81 -17.40
C TRP A 22 -8.26 3.75 -17.30
N HIS A 23 -8.38 4.47 -16.18
CA HIS A 23 -9.45 5.44 -16.00
C HIS A 23 -9.40 6.59 -17.03
N ALA A 24 -8.21 7.13 -17.30
CA ALA A 24 -8.05 8.20 -18.28
C ALA A 24 -8.50 7.75 -19.68
N LEU A 25 -8.04 6.57 -20.13
CA LEU A 25 -8.43 6.01 -21.43
C LEU A 25 -9.94 5.77 -21.52
N GLU A 26 -10.55 5.22 -20.48
CA GLU A 26 -11.98 4.91 -20.46
C GLU A 26 -12.86 6.17 -20.45
N CYS A 27 -12.45 7.21 -19.70
CA CYS A 27 -13.10 8.51 -19.72
C CYS A 27 -13.00 9.22 -21.08
N ASP A 28 -11.83 9.16 -21.73
CA ASP A 28 -11.63 9.74 -23.07
C ASP A 28 -12.54 9.06 -24.10
N ILE A 29 -12.68 7.74 -24.01
CA ILE A 29 -13.59 6.96 -24.85
C ILE A 29 -15.05 7.35 -24.60
N HIS A 30 -15.46 7.50 -23.34
CA HIS A 30 -16.82 7.95 -23.01
C HIS A 30 -17.10 9.36 -23.52
N ALA A 31 -16.13 10.28 -23.42
CA ALA A 31 -16.26 11.64 -23.95
C ALA A 31 -16.34 11.68 -25.48
N TYR A 32 -15.58 10.82 -26.17
CA TYR A 32 -15.53 10.77 -27.63
C TYR A 32 -16.77 10.09 -28.25
N LEU A 33 -17.38 9.12 -27.55
CA LEU A 33 -18.48 8.31 -28.06
C LEU A 33 -19.89 8.84 -27.71
N GLN A 34 -20.00 10.01 -27.05
CA GLN A 34 -21.29 10.62 -26.68
C GLN A 34 -22.25 10.94 -27.85
N GLY A 35 -21.85 10.71 -29.10
CA GLY A 35 -22.71 10.88 -30.29
C GLY A 35 -23.28 9.61 -30.93
N ASP A 36 -22.75 8.42 -30.62
CA ASP A 36 -23.13 7.17 -31.31
C ASP A 36 -23.19 5.97 -30.36
N LEU A 37 -24.42 5.58 -30.01
CA LEU A 37 -24.74 4.53 -29.04
C LEU A 37 -24.19 3.15 -29.45
N ASP A 38 -24.07 2.87 -30.75
CA ASP A 38 -23.57 1.58 -31.22
C ASP A 38 -22.05 1.50 -31.10
N SER A 39 -21.35 2.63 -31.29
CA SER A 39 -19.92 2.74 -31.02
C SER A 39 -19.61 2.61 -29.52
N VAL A 40 -20.41 3.20 -28.62
CA VAL A 40 -20.29 2.99 -27.16
C VAL A 40 -20.40 1.51 -26.80
N LYS A 41 -21.41 0.81 -27.35
CA LYS A 41 -21.63 -0.62 -27.06
C LYS A 41 -20.50 -1.50 -27.59
N ALA A 42 -20.02 -1.24 -28.79
CA ALA A 42 -18.90 -1.99 -29.37
C ALA A 42 -17.63 -1.81 -28.53
N THR A 43 -17.35 -0.60 -28.07
CA THR A 43 -16.20 -0.33 -27.22
C THR A 43 -16.33 -0.91 -25.83
N MET A 44 -17.50 -0.81 -25.18
CA MET A 44 -17.76 -1.48 -23.89
C MET A 44 -17.61 -3.01 -23.99
N ALA A 45 -18.02 -3.63 -25.10
CA ALA A 45 -17.84 -5.06 -25.33
C ALA A 45 -16.35 -5.46 -25.46
N MET A 46 -15.50 -4.60 -26.01
CA MET A 46 -14.05 -4.83 -26.07
C MET A 46 -13.39 -4.73 -24.69
N PHE A 47 -13.93 -3.90 -23.79
CA PHE A 47 -13.39 -3.70 -22.44
C PHE A 47 -13.96 -4.66 -21.39
N HIS A 48 -15.08 -5.33 -21.68
CA HIS A 48 -15.68 -6.32 -20.77
C HIS A 48 -14.73 -7.48 -20.42
N ASP A 49 -13.82 -7.84 -21.35
CA ASP A 49 -12.82 -8.89 -21.13
C ASP A 49 -11.53 -8.39 -20.45
N ALA A 50 -11.40 -7.08 -20.21
CA ALA A 50 -10.33 -6.50 -19.42
C ALA A 50 -10.79 -6.36 -17.96
N PRO A 51 -10.19 -7.10 -17.01
CA PRO A 51 -10.56 -6.99 -15.59
C PRO A 51 -10.36 -5.54 -15.09
N GLY A 52 -11.46 -4.83 -14.86
CA GLY A 52 -11.46 -3.48 -14.26
C GLY A 52 -12.00 -2.34 -15.11
N ALA A 53 -12.43 -2.57 -16.35
CA ALA A 53 -12.94 -1.51 -17.23
C ALA A 53 -14.48 -1.53 -17.34
N VAL A 54 -15.16 -0.79 -16.46
CA VAL A 54 -16.48 -0.18 -16.73
C VAL A 54 -16.60 1.11 -15.90
N CYS A 55 -16.51 2.27 -16.54
CA CYS A 55 -16.57 3.57 -15.88
C CYS A 55 -18.02 4.07 -15.72
N ASP A 56 -18.52 3.99 -14.49
CA ASP A 56 -19.30 5.07 -13.88
C ASP A 56 -18.67 5.38 -12.50
N CYS A 57 -17.50 6.04 -12.60
CA CYS A 57 -16.67 6.77 -11.61
C CYS A 57 -16.37 6.20 -10.19
N GLY A 58 -16.88 5.03 -9.79
CA GLY A 58 -16.66 4.46 -8.45
C GLY A 58 -15.49 3.48 -8.32
N THR A 59 -15.21 2.67 -9.34
CA THR A 59 -14.28 1.52 -9.25
C THR A 59 -12.80 1.93 -9.27
N PRO A 60 -12.31 2.77 -10.21
CA PRO A 60 -10.93 3.27 -10.16
C PRO A 60 -10.68 4.11 -8.90
N ALA A 61 -11.65 4.94 -8.51
CA ALA A 61 -11.57 5.74 -7.29
C ALA A 61 -11.52 4.85 -6.02
N ARG A 62 -12.27 3.75 -5.98
CA ARG A 62 -12.20 2.76 -4.91
C ARG A 62 -10.84 2.07 -4.88
N ALA A 63 -10.33 1.60 -6.03
CA ALA A 63 -9.02 0.98 -6.13
C ALA A 63 -7.90 1.92 -5.65
N LEU A 64 -7.94 3.19 -6.06
CA LEU A 64 -6.99 4.21 -5.59
C LEU A 64 -7.10 4.46 -4.09
N ARG A 65 -8.32 4.52 -3.51
CA ARG A 65 -8.51 4.62 -2.06
C ARG A 65 -7.99 3.39 -1.30
N GLU A 66 -8.17 2.19 -1.85
CA GLU A 66 -7.61 0.96 -1.27
C GLU A 66 -6.09 0.95 -1.32
N ILE A 67 -5.50 1.39 -2.43
CA ILE A 67 -4.05 1.53 -2.57
C ILE A 67 -3.53 2.57 -1.57
N ASP A 68 -4.21 3.71 -1.43
CA ASP A 68 -3.85 4.72 -0.44
C ASP A 68 -3.92 4.18 1.00
N ALA A 69 -4.98 3.45 1.34
CA ALA A 69 -5.09 2.79 2.64
C ALA A 69 -3.94 1.80 2.89
N LYS A 70 -3.54 1.02 1.88
CA LYS A 70 -2.37 0.13 1.98
C LYS A 70 -1.08 0.92 2.17
N ARG A 71 -0.87 2.03 1.44
CA ARG A 71 0.29 2.93 1.64
C ARG A 71 0.33 3.50 3.05
N GLN A 72 -0.82 3.84 3.64
CA GLN A 72 -0.88 4.30 5.03
C GLN A 72 -0.43 3.22 6.03
N VAL A 73 -0.71 1.93 5.77
CA VAL A 73 -0.18 0.81 6.56
C VAL A 73 1.35 0.73 6.43
N LEU A 74 1.91 0.84 5.22
CA LEU A 74 3.37 0.87 5.02
C LEU A 74 4.01 2.05 5.77
N ALA A 75 3.40 3.24 5.70
CA ALA A 75 3.87 4.42 6.40
C ALA A 75 3.80 4.24 7.93
N ALA A 76 2.76 3.60 8.45
CA ALA A 76 2.66 3.27 9.87
C ALA A 76 3.76 2.30 10.32
N TYR A 77 4.08 1.30 9.49
CA TYR A 77 5.18 0.38 9.74
C TYR A 77 6.52 1.12 9.78
N ALA A 78 6.80 1.95 8.76
CA ALA A 78 8.04 2.72 8.67
C ALA A 78 8.23 3.65 9.87
N ARG A 79 7.19 4.38 10.28
CA ARG A 79 7.23 5.23 11.49
C ARG A 79 7.53 4.42 12.74
N THR A 80 6.89 3.26 12.91
CA THR A 80 7.12 2.41 14.08
C THR A 80 8.57 1.89 14.12
N VAL A 81 9.14 1.53 12.98
CA VAL A 81 10.56 1.14 12.89
C VAL A 81 11.48 2.31 13.25
N GLN A 82 11.21 3.50 12.73
CA GLN A 82 11.98 4.71 13.04
C GLN A 82 11.91 5.07 14.54
N GLU A 83 10.71 5.04 15.14
CA GLU A 83 10.52 5.27 16.58
C GLU A 83 11.35 4.31 17.44
N MET A 84 11.46 3.05 17.01
CA MET A 84 12.29 2.05 17.70
C MET A 84 13.79 2.31 17.54
N GLU A 85 14.24 2.70 16.34
CA GLU A 85 15.64 3.04 16.07
C GLU A 85 16.06 4.27 16.87
N ASP A 86 15.24 5.33 16.86
CA ASP A 86 15.45 6.56 17.62
C ASP A 86 15.47 6.29 19.12
N GLY A 87 14.52 5.50 19.64
CA GLY A 87 14.47 5.10 21.05
C GLY A 87 15.68 4.27 21.47
N THR A 88 16.19 3.42 20.59
CA THR A 88 17.44 2.65 20.84
C THR A 88 18.64 3.58 20.88
N ASN A 89 18.70 4.57 19.97
CA ASN A 89 19.78 5.55 19.91
C ASN A 89 19.76 6.52 21.12
N ARG A 90 18.59 6.79 21.69
CA ARG A 90 18.41 7.62 22.90
C ARG A 90 18.83 6.94 24.20
N ARG A 91 18.97 5.60 24.22
CA ARG A 91 19.38 4.82 25.41
C ARG A 91 20.88 4.87 25.71
N VAL A 92 21.66 5.66 24.97
CA VAL A 92 23.04 6.02 25.36
C VAL A 92 22.98 6.75 26.72
N PRO A 93 23.76 6.36 27.74
CA PRO A 93 23.44 6.69 29.12
C PRO A 93 23.67 8.18 29.40
N LEU A 94 22.57 8.94 29.48
CA LEU A 94 22.56 10.21 30.22
C LEU A 94 22.53 9.85 31.71
N SER A 95 23.64 10.13 32.39
CA SER A 95 23.76 9.94 33.83
C SER A 95 22.70 10.78 34.58
N ALA A 96 22.08 10.13 35.57
CA ALA A 96 21.38 10.71 36.72
C ALA A 96 20.04 11.45 36.46
N GLY A 97 18.92 10.72 36.61
CA GLY A 97 17.58 11.31 36.74
C GLY A 97 16.46 10.26 36.68
N SER A 98 16.23 9.54 37.79
CA SER A 98 15.46 8.30 37.94
C SER A 98 13.92 8.38 37.78
N GLY A 99 13.38 9.19 36.86
CA GLY A 99 11.92 9.28 36.63
C GLY A 99 11.45 8.72 35.29
N ASP A 100 12.30 8.71 34.26
CA ASP A 100 11.85 8.58 32.86
C ASP A 100 12.01 7.16 32.27
N LEU A 101 12.82 6.30 32.91
CA LEU A 101 13.19 4.99 32.36
C LEU A 101 11.99 4.03 32.20
N PHE A 102 11.03 4.04 33.13
CA PHE A 102 9.90 3.10 33.09
C PHE A 102 8.91 3.41 31.96
N MET A 103 8.70 4.70 31.64
CA MET A 103 7.90 5.11 30.48
C MET A 103 8.57 4.65 29.18
N THR A 104 9.91 4.76 29.07
CA THR A 104 10.64 4.33 27.86
C THR A 104 10.65 2.82 27.63
N GLU A 105 10.53 1.98 28.66
CA GLU A 105 10.42 0.52 28.50
C GLU A 105 9.04 0.11 28.00
N VAL A 106 7.98 0.69 28.57
CA VAL A 106 6.59 0.43 28.15
C VAL A 106 6.35 0.93 26.72
N GLU A 107 6.85 2.11 26.37
CA GLU A 107 6.77 2.67 25.02
C GLU A 107 7.50 1.78 24.01
N HIS A 108 8.69 1.30 24.36
CA HIS A 108 9.44 0.40 23.50
C HIS A 108 8.77 -0.95 23.32
N ALA A 109 8.24 -1.54 24.40
CA ALA A 109 7.48 -2.79 24.31
C ALA A 109 6.23 -2.61 23.42
N SER A 110 5.53 -1.48 23.54
CA SER A 110 4.39 -1.14 22.69
C SER A 110 4.79 -0.99 21.21
N ALA A 111 5.92 -0.33 20.92
CA ALA A 111 6.44 -0.18 19.57
C ALA A 111 6.84 -1.52 18.94
N VAL A 112 7.47 -2.42 19.71
CA VAL A 112 7.79 -3.80 19.28
C VAL A 112 6.51 -4.55 18.89
N HIS A 113 5.49 -4.54 19.73
CA HIS A 113 4.22 -5.22 19.44
C HIS A 113 3.53 -4.64 18.20
N ARG A 114 3.51 -3.31 18.06
CA ARG A 114 2.93 -2.64 16.89
C ARG A 114 3.68 -3.01 15.61
N ARG A 115 5.02 -3.02 15.65
CA ARG A 115 5.86 -3.43 14.51
C ARG A 115 5.54 -4.86 14.09
N ASP A 116 5.44 -5.78 15.04
CA ASP A 116 5.21 -7.20 14.76
C ASP A 116 3.79 -7.43 14.21
N ALA A 117 2.78 -6.76 14.75
CA ALA A 117 1.43 -6.80 14.18
C ALA A 117 1.38 -6.26 12.74
N LEU A 118 2.01 -5.11 12.48
CA LEU A 118 2.07 -4.53 11.14
C LEU A 118 2.88 -5.38 10.17
N ARG A 119 3.95 -6.04 10.64
CA ARG A 119 4.75 -6.97 9.86
C ARG A 119 3.89 -8.08 9.25
N GLU A 120 3.03 -8.70 10.04
CA GLU A 120 2.14 -9.77 9.55
C GLU A 120 1.14 -9.26 8.52
N VAL A 121 0.62 -8.04 8.72
CA VAL A 121 -0.25 -7.40 7.74
C VAL A 121 0.48 -7.18 6.42
N LEU A 122 1.76 -6.77 6.43
CA LEU A 122 2.55 -6.58 5.20
C LEU A 122 2.73 -7.90 4.43
N HIS A 123 2.99 -9.03 5.10
CA HIS A 123 3.07 -10.33 4.42
C HIS A 123 1.75 -10.68 3.72
N LEU A 124 0.61 -10.48 4.40
CA LEU A 124 -0.72 -10.73 3.82
C LEU A 124 -1.02 -9.80 2.64
N LEU A 125 -0.65 -8.52 2.73
CA LEU A 125 -0.83 -7.56 1.64
C LEU A 125 0.07 -7.85 0.43
N ALA A 126 1.18 -8.57 0.63
CA ALA A 126 2.09 -8.96 -0.42
C ALA A 126 1.65 -10.22 -1.19
N LEU A 127 0.77 -11.05 -0.61
CA LEU A 127 0.30 -12.31 -1.21
C LEU A 127 -0.26 -12.16 -2.64
N PRO A 128 -1.07 -11.13 -2.97
CA PRO A 128 -1.58 -10.95 -4.34
C PRO A 128 -0.48 -10.72 -5.39
N TYR A 129 0.74 -10.42 -4.94
CA TYR A 129 1.91 -10.17 -5.77
C TYR A 129 2.89 -11.34 -5.81
N ALA A 130 2.54 -12.50 -5.25
CA ALA A 130 3.46 -13.64 -5.12
C ALA A 130 4.06 -14.13 -6.45
N ASP A 131 3.32 -13.95 -7.55
CA ASP A 131 3.76 -14.34 -8.89
C ASP A 131 4.58 -13.24 -9.61
N ARG A 132 4.78 -12.07 -8.98
CA ARG A 132 5.54 -10.97 -9.58
C ARG A 132 7.05 -11.17 -9.40
N PRO A 133 7.86 -10.79 -10.41
CA PRO A 133 9.31 -10.77 -10.26
C PRO A 133 9.76 -9.95 -9.05
N GLY A 134 10.75 -10.47 -8.33
CA GLY A 134 11.28 -9.84 -7.12
C GLY A 134 10.54 -10.20 -5.82
N TYR A 135 9.40 -10.89 -5.90
CA TYR A 135 8.78 -11.48 -4.71
C TYR A 135 9.67 -12.61 -4.15
N LEU A 136 10.03 -12.53 -2.86
CA LEU A 136 10.82 -13.56 -2.19
C LEU A 136 9.90 -14.56 -1.49
N THR A 137 10.19 -15.86 -1.62
CA THR A 137 9.44 -16.92 -0.93
C THR A 137 9.49 -16.80 0.59
N SER A 138 10.52 -16.16 1.13
CA SER A 138 10.66 -15.85 2.56
C SER A 138 9.68 -14.79 3.06
N TRP A 139 9.01 -14.07 2.17
CA TRP A 139 7.93 -13.11 2.51
C TRP A 139 6.55 -13.76 2.55
N ARG A 140 6.46 -15.06 2.27
CA ARG A 140 5.22 -15.81 2.42
C ARG A 140 4.98 -16.07 3.91
N PRO A 141 3.75 -15.83 4.43
CA PRO A 141 3.39 -16.18 5.81
C PRO A 141 3.57 -17.67 6.11
#